data_AF-A0A8J2QCI6-F1
#
_entry.id   AF-A0A8J2QCI6-F1
#
_cell.length_a   1.000
_cell.length_b   1.000
_cell.length_c   1.000
_cell.angle_alpha   90.00
_cell.angle_beta   90.00
_cell.angle_gamma   90.00
#
_symmetry.space_group_name_H-M   'P 1'
#
loop_
_entity.id
_entity.type
_entity.pdbx_description
1 polymer ?
#
loop_
_entity_poly.entity_id
_entity_poly.type
_entity_poly.pdbx_seq_one_letter_code
_entity_poly.pdbx_strand_id
1 'polypeptide(L)'
;MWDTYLHKHPKFTVDHSNGDVAADSYHKYKQDIVLINSIKVGLFAHPIYSEEGDYPSLVRKRIDDMSRNQGFARSRLPSFTPEEVAMVRGSSDFFGINHYTTYLMSNSSMEPGWTVPSVDHDTGVKIEQSKEWPIPGAEWLSWL
;
A
#
# COMPACT_ATOMS: atom_id res chain seq x y z
N MET A 1 9.24 -12.99 29.61
CA MET A 1 8.39 -13.03 30.82
C MET A 1 6.97 -12.55 30.57
N TRP A 2 6.76 -11.38 29.94
CA TRP A 2 5.42 -10.82 29.70
C TRP A 2 4.59 -11.54 28.62
N ASP A 3 5.25 -12.10 27.61
CA ASP A 3 4.59 -12.77 26.48
C ASP A 3 3.80 -14.03 26.88
N THR A 4 4.41 -14.95 27.62
CA THR A 4 3.75 -16.19 28.09
C THR A 4 2.61 -15.92 29.08
N TYR A 5 2.65 -14.78 29.78
CA TYR A 5 1.60 -14.37 30.71
C TYR A 5 0.36 -13.87 29.97
N LEU A 6 0.54 -13.03 28.93
CA LEU A 6 -0.57 -12.53 28.10
C LEU A 6 -1.25 -13.66 27.31
N HIS A 7 -0.49 -14.66 26.86
CA HIS A 7 -1.03 -15.89 26.26
C HIS A 7 -1.98 -16.66 27.18
N LYS A 8 -1.71 -16.69 28.49
CA LYS A 8 -2.54 -17.40 29.48
C LYS A 8 -3.67 -16.53 30.04
N HIS A 9 -3.55 -15.21 29.90
CA HIS A 9 -4.46 -14.24 30.49
C HIS A 9 -4.84 -13.13 29.49
N PRO A 10 -5.54 -13.46 28.38
CA PRO A 10 -5.84 -12.50 27.31
C PRO A 10 -6.73 -11.35 27.78
N LYS A 11 -7.42 -11.49 28.92
CA LYS A 11 -8.32 -10.46 29.48
C LYS A 11 -7.61 -9.23 30.04
N PHE A 12 -6.27 -9.26 30.15
CA PHE A 12 -5.48 -8.15 30.70
C PHE A 12 -5.06 -7.12 29.64
N THR A 13 -5.34 -7.41 28.37
CA THR A 13 -5.21 -6.51 27.22
C THR A 13 -6.61 -6.20 26.72
N VAL A 14 -6.91 -4.92 26.53
CA VAL A 14 -8.27 -4.41 26.20
C VAL A 14 -8.80 -5.02 24.88
N ASP A 15 -7.90 -5.36 23.97
CA ASP A 15 -8.18 -5.97 22.67
C ASP A 15 -7.80 -7.46 22.60
N HIS A 16 -7.44 -8.07 23.73
CA HIS A 16 -6.93 -9.44 23.82
C HIS A 16 -5.65 -9.75 23.03
N SER A 17 -4.89 -8.72 22.61
CA SER A 17 -3.62 -8.89 21.89
C SER A 17 -2.48 -9.39 22.78
N ASN A 18 -1.44 -9.97 22.18
CA ASN A 18 -0.25 -10.48 22.88
C ASN A 18 1.05 -10.02 22.18
N GLY A 19 2.21 -10.48 22.67
CA GLY A 19 3.51 -10.14 22.11
C GLY A 19 3.70 -10.59 20.65
N ASP A 20 2.96 -11.60 20.20
CA ASP A 20 3.01 -12.09 18.82
C ASP A 20 2.44 -11.07 17.84
N VAL A 21 1.33 -10.40 18.19
CA VAL A 21 0.70 -9.37 17.35
C VAL A 21 1.64 -8.17 17.17
N ALA A 22 2.34 -7.78 18.23
CA ALA A 22 3.32 -6.70 18.17
C ALA A 22 4.55 -7.08 17.32
N ALA A 23 5.07 -8.31 17.48
CA ALA A 23 6.20 -8.82 16.71
C ALA A 23 5.85 -9.13 15.23
N ASP A 24 4.57 -9.36 14.90
CA ASP A 24 4.08 -9.62 13.53
C ASP A 24 4.21 -8.41 12.58
N SER A 25 4.48 -7.22 13.13
CA SER A 25 4.79 -6.01 12.35
C SER A 25 5.94 -6.24 11.35
N TYR A 26 6.92 -7.07 11.72
CA TYR A 26 8.06 -7.47 10.86
C TYR A 26 7.77 -8.66 9.96
N HIS A 27 6.61 -9.30 10.04
CA HIS A 27 6.24 -10.39 9.12
C HIS A 27 5.42 -9.89 7.92
N LYS A 28 4.70 -8.77 8.08
CA LYS A 28 3.84 -8.21 7.03
C LYS A 28 4.53 -7.24 6.07
N TYR A 29 5.71 -6.69 6.42
CA TYR A 29 6.40 -5.70 5.59
C TYR A 29 6.61 -6.14 4.13
N LYS A 30 6.83 -7.43 3.86
CA LYS A 30 6.97 -7.93 2.48
C LYS A 30 5.68 -7.74 1.68
N GLN A 31 4.53 -8.03 2.29
CA GLN A 31 3.23 -7.84 1.67
C GLN A 31 2.93 -6.36 1.48
N ASP A 32 3.29 -5.53 2.47
CA ASP A 32 3.12 -4.08 2.43
C ASP A 32 3.96 -3.44 1.30
N ILE A 33 5.22 -3.83 1.15
CA ILE A 33 6.09 -3.38 0.05
C ILE A 33 5.51 -3.78 -1.30
N VAL A 34 5.04 -5.03 -1.43
CA VAL A 34 4.43 -5.50 -2.68
C VAL A 34 3.16 -4.72 -3.00
N LEU A 35 2.31 -4.46 -2.02
CA LEU A 35 1.09 -3.69 -2.20
C LEU A 35 1.39 -2.25 -2.63
N ILE A 36 2.34 -1.58 -1.97
CA ILE A 36 2.73 -0.20 -2.33
C ILE A 36 3.30 -0.14 -3.73
N ASN A 37 4.22 -1.05 -4.08
CA ASN A 37 4.79 -1.07 -5.42
C ASN A 37 3.71 -1.32 -6.47
N SER A 38 2.77 -2.21 -6.16
CA SER A 38 1.61 -2.49 -7.03
C SER A 38 0.70 -1.27 -7.18
N ILE A 39 0.54 -0.44 -6.15
CA ILE A 39 -0.28 0.78 -6.22
C ILE A 39 0.46 1.93 -6.92
N LYS A 40 1.73 2.17 -6.56
CA LYS A 40 2.51 3.32 -7.05
C LYS A 40 2.94 3.15 -8.51
N VAL A 41 3.38 1.94 -8.88
CA VAL A 41 3.87 1.64 -10.23
C VAL A 41 2.88 0.72 -10.95
N GLY A 42 2.45 -0.36 -10.28
CA GLY A 42 1.61 -1.39 -10.89
C GLY A 42 0.26 -0.89 -11.40
N LEU A 43 -0.33 0.16 -10.81
CA LEU A 43 -1.60 0.72 -11.26
C LEU A 43 -1.54 1.19 -12.73
N PHE A 44 -0.37 1.68 -13.17
CA PHE A 44 -0.15 2.13 -14.54
C PHE A 44 0.60 1.09 -15.36
N ALA A 45 1.58 0.42 -14.76
CA ALA A 45 2.43 -0.52 -15.46
C ALA A 45 1.71 -1.84 -15.80
N HIS A 46 0.90 -2.37 -14.89
CA HIS A 46 0.29 -3.69 -15.08
C HIS A 46 -0.69 -3.71 -16.27
N PRO A 47 -1.62 -2.73 -16.44
CA PRO A 47 -2.51 -2.75 -17.60
C PRO A 47 -1.79 -2.73 -18.96
N ILE A 48 -0.60 -2.12 -19.03
CA ILE A 48 0.13 -1.90 -20.28
C ILE A 48 1.15 -3.02 -20.54
N TYR A 49 1.90 -3.45 -19.52
CA TYR A 49 3.10 -4.28 -19.71
C TYR A 49 2.95 -5.72 -19.20
N SER A 50 1.89 -6.07 -18.46
CA SER A 50 1.68 -7.47 -18.04
C SER A 50 1.07 -8.31 -19.17
N GLU A 51 1.23 -9.63 -19.08
CA GLU A 51 0.61 -10.55 -20.03
C GLU A 51 -0.92 -10.57 -19.87
N GLU A 52 -1.41 -10.37 -18.65
CA GLU A 52 -2.83 -10.38 -18.32
C GLU A 52 -3.54 -9.05 -18.66
N GLY A 53 -2.83 -7.93 -18.59
CA GLY A 53 -3.43 -6.58 -18.60
C GLY A 53 -4.22 -6.29 -17.30
N ASP A 54 -5.16 -5.34 -17.36
CA ASP A 54 -5.96 -4.85 -16.21
C ASP A 54 -5.10 -4.35 -15.02
N TYR A 55 -5.75 -3.83 -13.98
CA TYR A 55 -5.08 -3.50 -12.72
C TYR A 55 -4.56 -4.75 -12.01
N PRO A 56 -3.48 -4.63 -11.19
CA PRO A 56 -3.00 -5.75 -10.41
C PRO A 56 -4.11 -6.31 -9.51
N SER A 57 -4.29 -7.64 -9.52
CA SER A 57 -5.33 -8.33 -8.75
C SER A 57 -5.28 -8.02 -7.25
N LEU A 58 -4.06 -7.85 -6.71
CA LEU A 58 -3.83 -7.45 -5.33
C LEU A 58 -4.41 -6.06 -5.01
N VAL A 59 -4.21 -5.08 -5.89
CA VAL A 59 -4.71 -3.70 -5.73
C VAL A 59 -6.22 -3.68 -5.84
N ARG A 60 -6.77 -4.37 -6.84
CA ARG A 60 -8.22 -4.51 -7.02
C ARG A 60 -8.87 -5.10 -5.76
N LYS A 61 -8.39 -6.25 -5.30
CA LYS A 61 -8.89 -6.90 -4.08
C LYS A 61 -8.83 -5.97 -2.88
N ARG A 62 -7.71 -5.26 -2.68
CA ARG A 62 -7.54 -4.36 -1.54
C ARG A 62 -8.53 -3.20 -1.58
N ILE A 63 -8.69 -2.54 -2.72
CA ILE A 63 -9.63 -1.41 -2.83
C ILE A 63 -11.08 -1.89 -2.74
N ASP A 64 -11.41 -3.08 -3.26
CA ASP A 64 -12.74 -3.68 -3.14
C ASP A 64 -13.09 -3.94 -1.66
N ASP A 65 -12.16 -4.55 -0.90
CA ASP A 65 -12.32 -4.80 0.53
C ASP A 65 -12.48 -3.50 1.31
N MET A 66 -11.62 -2.51 1.05
CA MET A 66 -11.68 -1.21 1.71
C MET A 66 -12.96 -0.45 1.37
N SER A 67 -13.39 -0.48 0.11
CA SER A 67 -14.64 0.17 -0.33
C SER A 67 -15.86 -0.44 0.38
N ARG A 68 -15.91 -1.77 0.51
CA ARG A 68 -16.97 -2.45 1.27
C ARG A 68 -16.94 -2.07 2.74
N ASN A 69 -15.77 -2.08 3.37
CA ASN A 69 -15.61 -1.72 4.79
C ASN A 69 -15.97 -0.26 5.08
N GLN A 70 -15.75 0.63 4.12
CA GLN A 70 -16.11 2.05 4.20
C GLN A 70 -17.57 2.33 3.84
N GLY A 71 -18.37 1.30 3.50
CA GLY A 71 -19.80 1.43 3.22
C GLY A 71 -20.14 1.88 1.79
N PHE A 72 -19.19 1.82 0.85
CA PHE A 72 -19.50 2.10 -0.55
C PHE A 72 -20.29 0.95 -1.17
N ALA A 73 -21.32 1.29 -1.95
CA ALA A 73 -22.15 0.31 -2.66
C ALA A 73 -21.40 -0.42 -3.79
N ARG A 74 -20.27 0.12 -4.25
CA ARG A 74 -19.40 -0.44 -5.29
C ARG A 74 -17.95 -0.09 -5.01
N SER A 75 -17.03 -0.79 -5.68
CA SER A 75 -15.61 -0.46 -5.61
C SER A 75 -15.33 0.99 -6.03
N ARG A 76 -14.38 1.63 -5.35
CA ARG A 76 -13.82 2.92 -5.76
C ARG A 76 -12.87 2.78 -6.96
N LEU A 77 -12.31 1.59 -7.18
CA LEU A 77 -11.47 1.32 -8.34
C LEU A 77 -12.36 0.95 -9.55
N PRO A 78 -12.26 1.67 -10.68
CA PRO A 78 -12.97 1.29 -11.90
C PRO A 78 -12.57 -0.09 -12.42
N SER A 79 -13.42 -0.66 -13.27
CA SER A 79 -13.13 -1.91 -13.97
C SER A 79 -12.96 -1.64 -15.45
N PHE A 80 -12.01 -2.32 -16.07
CA PHE A 80 -11.90 -2.35 -17.53
C PHE A 80 -12.88 -3.36 -18.11
N THR A 81 -13.41 -3.08 -19.30
CA THR A 81 -14.03 -4.12 -20.13
C THR A 81 -12.95 -4.99 -20.80
N PRO A 82 -13.29 -6.22 -21.25
CA PRO A 82 -12.34 -7.04 -22.00
C PRO A 82 -11.76 -6.34 -23.24
N GLU A 83 -12.56 -5.51 -23.91
CA GLU A 83 -12.13 -4.72 -25.07
C GLU A 83 -11.14 -3.63 -24.67
N GLU A 84 -11.37 -2.94 -23.54
CA GLU A 84 -10.44 -1.94 -23.01
C GLU A 84 -9.11 -2.57 -22.57
N VAL A 85 -9.15 -3.74 -21.92
CA VAL A 85 -7.93 -4.49 -21.57
C VAL A 85 -7.14 -4.84 -22.83
N ALA A 86 -7.81 -5.36 -23.86
CA ALA A 86 -7.17 -5.71 -25.12
C ALA A 86 -6.57 -4.49 -25.84
N MET A 87 -7.20 -3.32 -25.70
CA MET A 87 -6.71 -2.07 -26.29
C MET A 87 -5.48 -1.51 -25.57
N VAL A 88 -5.42 -1.61 -24.23
CA VAL A 88 -4.34 -1.02 -23.42
C VAL A 88 -3.13 -1.96 -23.31
N ARG A 89 -3.36 -3.27 -23.27
CA ARG A 89 -2.27 -4.25 -23.10
C ARG A 89 -1.32 -4.24 -24.30
N GLY A 90 -0.03 -4.09 -24.02
CA GLY A 90 1.03 -4.05 -25.02
C GLY A 90 1.08 -2.73 -25.81
N SER A 91 0.41 -1.67 -25.34
CA SER A 91 0.33 -0.38 -26.04
C SER A 91 1.57 0.51 -25.93
N SER A 92 2.71 -0.03 -25.47
CA SER A 92 3.98 0.70 -25.34
C SER A 92 5.18 -0.15 -25.73
N ASP A 93 6.10 0.45 -26.49
CA ASP A 93 7.31 -0.20 -26.99
C ASP A 93 8.49 -0.14 -25.99
N PHE A 94 8.43 0.73 -24.98
CA PHE A 94 9.51 0.91 -24.00
C PHE A 94 8.95 1.24 -22.62
N PHE A 95 9.71 0.94 -21.56
CA PHE A 95 9.33 1.23 -20.18
C PHE A 95 10.09 2.46 -19.66
N GLY A 96 9.39 3.59 -19.50
CA GLY A 96 9.95 4.82 -18.93
C GLY A 96 9.76 4.89 -17.41
N ILE A 97 10.84 5.18 -16.67
CA ILE A 97 10.80 5.35 -15.20
C ILE A 97 11.43 6.69 -14.84
N ASN A 98 10.71 7.47 -14.04
CA ASN A 98 11.26 8.62 -13.34
C ASN A 98 11.54 8.22 -11.89
N HIS A 99 12.81 8.27 -11.48
CA HIS A 99 13.23 8.00 -10.11
C HIS A 99 13.91 9.23 -9.52
N TYR A 100 13.34 9.77 -8.44
CA TYR A 100 13.81 11.00 -7.81
C TYR A 100 14.33 10.79 -6.40
N THR A 101 13.66 9.94 -5.62
CA THR A 101 13.96 9.75 -4.20
C THR A 101 13.55 8.36 -3.74
N THR A 102 13.91 8.03 -2.51
CA THR A 102 13.47 6.85 -1.78
C THR A 102 12.67 7.28 -0.55
N TYR A 103 11.98 6.35 0.09
CA TYR A 103 11.22 6.62 1.31
C TYR A 103 11.41 5.49 2.30
N LEU A 104 11.35 5.82 3.59
CA LEU A 104 11.18 4.85 4.66
C LEU A 104 9.70 4.47 4.73
N MET A 105 9.44 3.18 4.95
CA MET A 105 8.09 2.63 5.00
C MET A 105 7.92 1.82 6.27
N SER A 106 6.81 2.04 6.98
CA SER A 106 6.45 1.29 8.19
C SER A 106 4.94 1.06 8.25
N ASN A 107 4.51 -0.06 8.81
CA ASN A 107 3.08 -0.35 8.97
C ASN A 107 2.41 0.69 9.87
N SER A 108 1.26 1.22 9.45
CA SER A 108 0.41 2.10 10.25
C SER A 108 -1.06 1.87 9.97
N SER A 109 -1.88 1.79 11.01
CA SER A 109 -3.32 1.65 10.88
C SER A 109 -4.03 2.97 10.58
N MET A 110 -3.47 4.10 11.02
CA MET A 110 -3.98 5.46 10.78
C MET A 110 -2.96 6.50 11.28
N GLU A 111 -2.66 7.51 10.48
CA GLU A 111 -1.84 8.66 10.91
C GLU A 111 -2.67 9.95 11.03
N PRO A 112 -2.27 10.90 11.90
CA PRO A 112 -2.88 12.22 11.94
C PRO A 112 -2.84 12.89 10.55
N GLY A 113 -4.02 13.29 10.05
CA GLY A 113 -4.17 13.96 8.76
C GLY A 113 -4.51 13.05 7.58
N TRP A 114 -4.51 11.72 7.76
CA TRP A 114 -5.04 10.83 6.74
C TRP A 114 -6.56 11.03 6.59
N THR A 115 -7.00 11.20 5.35
CA THR A 115 -8.42 11.23 5.02
C THR A 115 -8.94 9.82 4.78
N VAL A 116 -10.22 9.61 5.04
CA VAL A 116 -10.89 8.35 4.73
C VAL A 116 -12.03 8.65 3.75
N PRO A 117 -12.01 8.10 2.53
CA PRO A 117 -11.01 7.17 1.96
C PRO A 117 -9.73 7.87 1.44
N SER A 118 -8.60 7.18 1.47
CA SER A 118 -7.33 7.60 0.84
C SER A 118 -6.45 6.41 0.50
N VAL A 119 -5.44 6.60 -0.35
CA VAL A 119 -4.43 5.57 -0.68
C VAL A 119 -3.64 5.18 0.56
N ASP A 120 -3.34 6.14 1.44
CA ASP A 120 -2.60 5.87 2.67
C ASP A 120 -3.41 4.98 3.62
N HIS A 121 -4.70 5.28 3.80
CA HIS A 121 -5.61 4.42 4.56
C HIS A 121 -5.82 3.06 3.89
N ASP A 122 -5.86 3.00 2.56
CA ASP A 122 -5.99 1.75 1.83
C ASP A 122 -4.74 0.88 1.95
N THR A 123 -3.54 1.46 1.99
CA THR A 123 -2.30 0.68 2.16
C THR A 123 -2.06 0.30 3.61
N GLY A 124 -2.42 1.14 4.57
CA GLY A 124 -2.02 0.95 5.96
C GLY A 124 -0.51 1.05 6.15
N VAL A 125 0.15 1.89 5.33
CA VAL A 125 1.60 2.06 5.39
C VAL A 125 1.93 3.54 5.46
N LYS A 126 2.69 3.89 6.49
CA LYS A 126 3.28 5.19 6.64
C LYS A 126 4.52 5.29 5.76
N ILE A 127 4.54 6.31 4.91
CA ILE A 127 5.66 6.65 4.03
C ILE A 127 6.27 7.95 4.53
N GLU A 128 7.57 7.97 4.83
CA GLU A 128 8.27 9.16 5.32
C GLU A 128 9.69 9.27 4.76
N GLN A 129 10.19 10.50 4.63
CA GLN A 129 11.61 10.73 4.33
C GLN A 129 12.40 10.80 5.64
N SER A 130 13.59 10.21 5.67
CA SER A 130 14.47 10.35 6.83
C SER A 130 14.93 11.80 6.97
N LYS A 131 14.77 12.37 8.15
CA LYS A 131 15.30 13.71 8.48
C LYS A 131 16.83 13.76 8.49
N GLU A 132 17.48 12.59 8.54
CA GLU A 132 18.93 12.45 8.55
C GLU A 132 19.52 12.42 7.12
N TRP A 133 18.69 12.25 6.09
CA TRP A 133 19.20 12.19 4.72
C TRP A 133 19.62 13.57 4.23
N PRO A 134 20.80 13.68 3.56
CA PRO A 134 21.23 14.94 2.99
C PRO A 134 20.19 15.47 2.00
N ILE A 135 19.77 16.71 2.18
CA ILE A 135 18.86 17.37 1.26
C ILE A 135 19.62 17.60 -0.06
N PRO A 136 19.12 17.13 -1.21
CA PRO A 136 19.77 17.42 -2.48
C PRO A 136 19.86 18.94 -2.69
N GLY A 137 20.97 19.42 -3.26
CA GLY A 137 21.27 20.86 -3.37
C GLY A 137 20.31 21.71 -4.21
N ALA A 138 19.26 21.10 -4.77
CA ALA A 138 18.18 21.79 -5.45
C ALA A 138 16.94 21.80 -4.55
N GLU A 139 16.65 22.95 -3.94
CA GLU A 139 15.56 23.13 -2.97
C GLU A 139 14.17 22.72 -3.48
N TRP A 140 13.94 22.76 -4.80
CA TRP A 140 12.67 22.36 -5.41
C TRP A 140 12.44 20.84 -5.42
N LEU A 141 13.49 20.03 -5.32
CA LEU A 141 13.38 18.57 -5.17
C LEU A 141 13.10 18.14 -3.73
N SER A 142 13.30 19.04 -2.76
CA SER A 142 13.20 18.76 -1.32
C SER A 142 11.77 18.67 -0.81
N TRP A 143 10.78 19.10 -1.60
CA TRP A 143 9.36 19.16 -1.23
C TRP A 143 8.46 18.24 -2.08
N LEU A 144 9.05 17.34 -2.88
CA LEU A 144 8.37 16.23 -3.56
C LEU A 144 8.30 14.99 -2.63
#